data_AF-A0A844CWI3-F1
#
_entry.id   AF-A0A844CWI3-F1
#
_cell.length_a   1.000
_cell.length_b   1.000
_cell.length_c   1.000
_cell.angle_alpha   90.00
_cell.angle_beta   90.00
_cell.angle_gamma   90.00
#
_symmetry.space_group_name_H-M   'P 1'
#
loop_
_entity.id
_entity.type
_entity.pdbx_description
1 polymer ?
#
loop_
_entity_poly.entity_id
_entity_poly.type
_entity_poly.pdbx_seq_one_letter_code
_entity_poly.pdbx_strand_id
1 'polypeptide(L)'
;MNKKTSIKILGIIFGITLLAEILTWVLGAPPEKSIVRLLGLTGMFLWLLSGSRFARYALSVVYFLSALLAALSAARPGEAPAFIALFLSFSTFSFVAAVFFVRSTVLGALTDPVP
;
A
#
# COMPACT_ATOMS: atom_id res chain seq x y z
N MET A 1 2.18 -9.54 -18.33
CA MET A 1 1.55 -8.20 -18.20
C MET A 1 2.57 -7.14 -18.62
N ASN A 2 2.15 -6.11 -19.36
CA ASN A 2 3.09 -5.16 -19.96
C ASN A 2 3.69 -4.19 -18.92
N LYS A 3 4.94 -3.73 -19.13
CA LYS A 3 5.64 -2.77 -18.24
C LYS A 3 4.81 -1.49 -18.00
N LYS A 4 4.19 -0.95 -19.05
CA LYS A 4 3.28 0.20 -18.97
C LYS A 4 2.06 -0.05 -18.06
N THR A 5 1.48 -1.25 -18.11
CA THR A 5 0.34 -1.63 -17.26
C THR A 5 0.75 -1.73 -15.79
N SER A 6 1.94 -2.27 -15.50
CA SER A 6 2.44 -2.40 -14.12
C SER A 6 2.71 -1.05 -13.46
N ILE A 7 3.28 -0.10 -14.20
CA ILE A 7 3.51 1.28 -13.72
C ILE A 7 2.17 1.98 -13.44
N LYS A 8 1.16 1.77 -14.30
CA LYS A 8 -0.20 2.29 -14.04
C LYS A 8 -0.79 1.70 -12.76
N ILE A 9 -0.66 0.39 -12.54
CA ILE A 9 -1.16 -0.27 -11.32
C ILE A 9 -0.43 0.26 -10.08
N LEU A 10 0.89 0.42 -10.13
CA LEU A 10 1.66 1.04 -9.05
C LEU A 10 1.16 2.45 -8.71
N GLY A 11 0.91 3.28 -9.74
CA GLY A 11 0.34 4.61 -9.56
C GLY A 11 -1.05 4.58 -8.92
N ILE A 12 -1.90 3.64 -9.31
CA ILE A 12 -3.22 3.43 -8.68
C ILE A 12 -3.07 3.02 -7.22
N ILE A 13 -2.17 2.07 -6.92
CA ILE A 13 -1.96 1.60 -5.55
C ILE A 13 -1.49 2.77 -4.65
N PHE A 14 -0.53 3.54 -5.13
CA PHE A 14 -0.05 4.73 -4.42
C PHE A 14 -1.15 5.78 -4.24
N GLY A 15 -1.90 6.07 -5.30
CA GLY A 15 -3.00 7.04 -5.26
C GLY A 15 -4.11 6.68 -4.28
N ILE A 16 -4.54 5.41 -4.25
CA ILE A 16 -5.53 4.93 -3.28
C ILE A 16 -4.98 5.00 -1.86
N THR A 17 -3.70 4.67 -1.66
CA THR A 17 -3.06 4.73 -0.33
C THR A 17 -2.99 6.18 0.17
N LEU A 18 -2.66 7.13 -0.70
CA LEU A 18 -2.65 8.56 -0.40
C LEU A 18 -4.06 9.07 -0.06
N LEU A 19 -5.06 8.69 -0.87
CA LEU A 19 -6.44 9.09 -0.64
C LEU A 19 -6.97 8.55 0.69
N ALA A 20 -6.68 7.29 1.02
CA ALA A 20 -7.06 6.70 2.30
C ALA A 20 -6.41 7.46 3.47
N GLU A 21 -5.16 7.89 3.34
CA GLU A 21 -4.50 8.71 4.34
C GLU A 21 -5.19 10.07 4.53
N ILE A 22 -5.46 10.79 3.45
CA ILE A 22 -6.17 12.07 3.50
C ILE A 22 -7.52 11.90 4.19
N LEU A 23 -8.25 10.82 3.88
CA LEU A 23 -9.52 10.51 4.55
C LEU A 23 -9.34 10.26 6.04
N THR A 24 -8.26 9.60 6.47
CA THR A 24 -7.99 9.44 7.91
C THR A 24 -7.70 10.75 8.62
N TRP A 25 -7.08 11.74 7.95
CA TRP A 25 -6.87 13.08 8.53
C TRP A 25 -8.20 13.81 8.73
N VAL A 26 -9.10 13.71 7.74
CA VAL A 26 -10.45 14.29 7.83
C VAL A 26 -11.24 13.66 9.00
N LEU A 27 -10.98 12.39 9.31
CA LEU A 27 -11.57 11.68 10.45
C LEU A 27 -10.86 11.94 11.79
N GLY A 28 -9.85 12.83 11.84
CA GLY A 28 -9.19 13.25 13.06
C GLY A 28 -7.92 12.47 13.43
N ALA A 29 -7.36 11.67 12.52
CA ALA A 29 -6.07 11.02 12.76
C ALA A 29 -4.91 12.05 12.76
N PRO A 30 -3.94 11.94 13.69
CA PRO A 30 -2.84 12.89 13.78
C PRO A 30 -1.91 12.80 12.55
N PRO A 31 -1.65 13.93 11.85
CA PRO A 31 -0.98 13.94 10.55
C PRO A 31 0.51 13.59 10.62
N GLU A 32 1.17 13.81 11.77
CA GLU A 32 2.61 13.59 11.93
C GLU A 32 3.02 12.14 11.61
N LYS A 33 2.27 11.16 12.14
CA LYS A 33 2.53 9.73 11.93
C LYS A 33 2.28 9.32 10.48
N SER A 34 1.26 9.92 9.87
CA SER A 34 0.86 9.69 8.50
C SER A 34 1.86 10.23 7.48
N ILE A 35 2.42 11.41 7.73
CA ILE A 35 3.45 12.02 6.87
C ILE A 35 4.70 11.15 6.85
N VAL A 36 5.17 10.69 8.01
CA VAL A 36 6.33 9.78 8.11
C VAL A 36 6.07 8.48 7.36
N ARG A 37 4.85 7.92 7.48
CA ARG A 37 4.47 6.70 6.74
C ARG A 37 4.42 6.93 5.23
N LEU A 38 3.87 8.04 4.77
CA LEU A 38 3.82 8.41 3.35
C LEU A 38 5.22 8.61 2.77
N LEU A 39 6.12 9.28 3.50
CA LEU A 39 7.52 9.42 3.10
C LEU A 39 8.21 8.04 3.01
N GLY A 40 8.03 7.18 4.01
CA GLY A 40 8.57 5.81 4.00
C GLY A 40 8.04 4.97 2.82
N LEU A 41 6.73 5.02 2.56
CA LEU A 41 6.12 4.36 1.41
C LEU A 41 6.66 4.92 0.10
N THR A 42 6.77 6.24 -0.03
CA THR A 42 7.29 6.89 -1.24
C THR A 42 8.73 6.45 -1.51
N GLY A 43 9.58 6.41 -0.48
CA GLY A 43 10.95 5.88 -0.59
C GLY A 43 10.98 4.41 -1.03
N MET A 44 10.13 3.56 -0.46
CA MET A 44 10.02 2.16 -0.88
C MET A 44 9.51 2.00 -2.33
N PHE A 45 8.56 2.84 -2.76
CA PHE A 45 8.09 2.86 -4.14
C PHE A 45 9.19 3.31 -5.11
N LEU A 46 9.96 4.34 -4.77
CA LEU A 46 11.13 4.76 -5.56
C LEU A 46 12.18 3.65 -5.64
N TRP A 47 12.43 2.96 -4.53
CA TRP A 47 13.35 1.82 -4.48
C TRP A 47 12.83 0.62 -5.28
N LEU A 48 11.51 0.43 -5.35
CA LEU A 48 10.92 -0.56 -6.24
C LEU A 48 11.11 -0.18 -7.72
N LEU A 49 10.97 1.11 -8.06
CA LEU A 49 11.19 1.61 -9.42
C LEU A 49 12.65 1.47 -9.87
N SER A 50 13.61 1.41 -8.93
CA SER A 50 15.01 1.11 -9.25
C SER A 50 15.26 -0.38 -9.55
N GLY A 51 14.22 -1.22 -9.58
CA GLY A 51 14.36 -2.64 -9.88
C GLY A 51 14.88 -3.48 -8.70
N SER A 52 14.66 -3.06 -7.45
CA SER A 52 15.05 -3.87 -6.30
C SER A 52 14.05 -4.99 -5.99
N ARG A 53 14.52 -6.26 -6.06
CA ARG A 53 13.72 -7.42 -5.61
C ARG A 53 13.36 -7.34 -4.13
N PHE A 54 14.26 -6.78 -3.31
CA PHE A 54 14.03 -6.59 -1.88
C PHE A 54 12.89 -5.60 -1.62
N ALA A 55 12.85 -4.47 -2.35
CA ALA A 55 11.79 -3.48 -2.22
C ALA A 55 10.40 -4.06 -2.51
N ARG A 56 10.32 -5.02 -3.45
CA ARG A 56 9.06 -5.73 -3.76
C ARG A 56 8.54 -6.53 -2.56
N TYR A 57 9.39 -7.32 -1.93
CA TYR A 57 9.00 -8.10 -0.76
C TYR A 57 8.73 -7.21 0.45
N ALA A 58 9.55 -6.17 0.66
CA ALA A 58 9.34 -5.19 1.72
C ALA A 58 7.97 -4.50 1.58
N LEU A 59 7.63 -4.01 0.38
CA LEU A 59 6.31 -3.42 0.12
C LEU A 59 5.19 -4.42 0.34
N SER A 60 5.35 -5.67 -0.09
CA SER A 60 4.35 -6.71 0.18
C SER A 60 4.10 -6.89 1.67
N VAL A 61 5.17 -6.99 2.47
CA VAL A 61 5.06 -7.11 3.94
C VAL A 61 4.40 -5.87 4.53
N VAL A 62 4.78 -4.67 4.09
CA VAL A 62 4.19 -3.41 4.58
C VAL A 62 2.69 -3.34 4.28
N TYR A 63 2.27 -3.66 3.06
CA TYR A 63 0.85 -3.68 2.68
C TYR A 63 0.07 -4.79 3.42
N PHE A 64 0.69 -5.95 3.65
CA PHE A 64 0.08 -7.02 4.43
C PHE A 64 -0.13 -6.62 5.90
N LEU A 65 0.88 -6.03 6.54
CA LEU A 65 0.79 -5.50 7.89
C LEU A 65 -0.27 -4.39 7.98
N SER A 66 -0.33 -3.52 6.96
CA SER A 66 -1.35 -2.47 6.88
C SER A 66 -2.76 -3.07 6.82
N ALA A 67 -2.96 -4.16 6.06
CA ALA A 67 -4.23 -4.86 6.00
C ALA A 67 -4.65 -5.44 7.36
N LEU A 68 -3.71 -6.09 8.05
CA LEU A 68 -3.94 -6.67 9.37
C LEU A 68 -4.28 -5.60 10.41
N LEU A 69 -3.50 -4.52 10.47
CA LEU A 69 -3.73 -3.40 11.39
C LEU A 69 -5.06 -2.69 11.11
N ALA A 70 -5.42 -2.54 9.84
CA ALA A 70 -6.70 -1.93 9.46
C ALA A 70 -7.89 -2.81 9.83
N ALA A 71 -7.80 -4.13 9.62
CA ALA A 71 -8.83 -5.08 10.06
C ALA A 71 -8.99 -5.07 11.59
N LEU A 72 -7.87 -5.07 12.33
CA LEU A 72 -7.90 -4.97 13.79
C LEU A 72 -8.50 -3.66 14.27
N SER A 73 -8.24 -2.55 13.58
CA SER A 73 -8.81 -1.24 13.90
C SER A 73 -10.33 -1.20 13.65
N ALA A 74 -10.78 -1.81 12.55
CA ALA A 74 -12.22 -1.93 12.24
C ALA A 74 -12.98 -2.86 13.21
N ALA A 75 -12.29 -3.81 13.84
CA ALA A 75 -12.88 -4.75 14.80
C ALA A 75 -12.98 -4.19 16.24
N ARG A 76 -12.54 -2.95 16.48
CA ARG A 76 -12.61 -2.36 17.83
C ARG A 76 -14.06 -2.01 18.20
N PRO A 77 -14.47 -2.31 19.45
CA PRO A 77 -15.80 -1.94 19.92
C PRO A 77 -15.93 -0.43 20.06
N GLY A 78 -17.08 0.12 19.67
CA GLY A 78 -17.40 1.55 19.80
C GLY A 78 -17.01 2.42 18.61
N GLU A 79 -16.48 1.84 17.53
CA GLU A 79 -16.14 2.59 16.31
C GLU A 79 -17.38 2.96 15.49
N ALA A 80 -17.35 4.13 14.86
CA ALA A 80 -18.44 4.60 14.00
C ALA A 80 -18.59 3.71 12.75
N PRO A 81 -19.82 3.46 12.23
CA PRO A 81 -20.02 2.62 11.05
C PRO A 81 -19.20 3.07 9.82
N ALA A 82 -19.05 4.38 9.62
CA ALA A 82 -18.24 4.95 8.54
C ALA A 82 -16.73 4.65 8.71
N PHE A 83 -16.24 4.63 9.95
CA PHE A 83 -14.86 4.28 10.27
C PHE A 83 -14.60 2.80 9.97
N ILE A 84 -15.49 1.91 10.42
CA ILE A 84 -15.40 0.48 10.15
C ILE A 84 -15.39 0.21 8.64
N ALA A 85 -16.32 0.81 7.88
CA ALA A 85 -16.40 0.63 6.43
C ALA A 85 -15.12 1.09 5.71
N LEU A 86 -14.55 2.24 6.10
CA LEU A 86 -13.31 2.76 5.53
C LEU A 86 -12.14 1.81 5.78
N PHE A 87 -11.94 1.40 7.03
CA PHE A 87 -10.80 0.57 7.41
C PHE A 87 -10.91 -0.86 6.89
N LEU A 88 -12.12 -1.42 6.79
CA LEU A 88 -12.35 -2.74 6.17
C LEU A 88 -12.07 -2.71 4.65
N SER A 89 -12.50 -1.64 3.97
CA SER A 89 -12.23 -1.43 2.55
C SER A 89 -10.74 -1.25 2.30
N PHE A 90 -10.07 -0.44 3.12
CA PHE A 90 -8.63 -0.24 3.06
C PHE A 90 -7.84 -1.51 3.38
N SER A 91 -8.33 -2.33 4.32
CA SER A 91 -7.75 -3.63 4.65
C SER A 91 -7.81 -4.59 3.45
N THR A 92 -8.97 -4.72 2.82
CA THR A 92 -9.17 -5.54 1.62
C THR A 92 -8.25 -5.08 0.48
N PHE A 93 -8.22 -3.78 0.21
CA PHE A 93 -7.32 -3.20 -0.78
C PHE A 93 -5.85 -3.48 -0.49
N SER A 94 -5.42 -3.27 0.77
CA SER A 94 -4.04 -3.48 1.19
C SER A 94 -3.62 -4.94 1.06
N PHE A 95 -4.52 -5.88 1.35
CA PHE A 95 -4.28 -7.30 1.13
C PHE A 95 -4.12 -7.63 -0.35
N VAL A 96 -4.99 -7.11 -1.22
CA VAL A 96 -4.89 -7.29 -2.67
C VAL A 96 -3.57 -6.71 -3.20
N ALA A 97 -3.16 -5.53 -2.73
CA ALA A 97 -1.88 -4.92 -3.08
C ALA A 97 -0.69 -5.78 -2.61
N ALA A 98 -0.73 -6.31 -1.39
CA ALA A 98 0.32 -7.19 -0.87
C ALA A 98 0.50 -8.45 -1.75
N VAL A 99 -0.61 -9.10 -2.11
CA VAL A 99 -0.63 -10.26 -3.01
C VAL A 99 -0.11 -9.88 -4.40
N PHE A 100 -0.47 -8.69 -4.91
CA PHE A 100 0.05 -8.18 -6.18
C PHE A 100 1.57 -8.05 -6.16
N PHE A 101 2.15 -7.49 -5.09
CA PHE A 101 3.61 -7.37 -4.97
C PHE A 101 4.32 -8.72 -4.90
N VAL A 102 3.74 -9.73 -4.22
CA VAL A 102 4.31 -11.10 -4.22
C VAL A 102 4.24 -11.75 -5.60
N ARG A 103 3.06 -11.68 -6.25
CA ARG A 103 2.77 -12.46 -7.47
C ARG A 103 3.18 -11.78 -8.77
N SER A 104 3.41 -10.47 -8.78
CA SER A 104 3.76 -9.74 -10.00
C SER A 104 5.16 -10.13 -10.49
N THR A 105 5.20 -11.07 -11.44
CA THR A 105 6.37 -11.42 -12.27
C THR A 105 6.85 -10.23 -13.11
N VAL A 106 5.99 -9.23 -13.37
CA VAL A 106 6.36 -8.04 -14.16
C VAL A 106 7.18 -7.04 -13.36
N LEU A 107 7.03 -7.01 -12.04
CA LEU A 107 8.02 -6.34 -11.18
C LEU A 107 9.36 -7.09 -11.23
N GLY A 108 9.33 -8.41 -11.39
CA GLY A 108 10.51 -9.24 -11.72
C GLY A 108 11.25 -8.71 -12.96
N ALA A 109 10.52 -8.42 -14.04
CA ALA A 109 11.09 -7.90 -15.29
C ALA A 109 11.56 -6.42 -15.23
N LEU A 110 11.17 -5.66 -14.20
CA LEU A 110 11.77 -4.35 -13.87
C LEU A 110 13.04 -4.51 -13.02
N THR A 111 13.19 -5.66 -12.36
CA THR A 111 14.26 -5.98 -11.40
C THR A 111 15.34 -6.91 -11.95
N ASP A 112 15.15 -7.44 -13.17
CA ASP A 112 16.17 -8.23 -13.85
C ASP A 112 17.08 -7.29 -14.63
N PRO A 113 18.41 -7.29 -14.37
CA PRO A 113 19.34 -6.59 -15.24
C PRO A 113 19.20 -7.18 -16.65
N VAL A 114 19.11 -6.29 -17.64
CA VAL A 114 19.20 -6.68 -19.05
C VAL A 114 20.51 -7.47 -19.21
N PRO A 115 20.49 -8.67 -19.83
CA PRO A 115 21.70 -9.45 -20.07
C PRO A 115 22.69 -8.72 -20.99
#